data_AF-A0A6A4PAH3-F1
#
_entry.id   AF-A0A6A4PAH3-F1
#
_cell.length_a   1.000
_cell.length_b   1.000
_cell.length_c   1.000
_cell.angle_alpha   90.00
_cell.angle_beta   90.00
_cell.angle_gamma   90.00
#
_symmetry.space_group_name_H-M   'P 1'
#
loop_
_entity.id
_entity.type
_entity.pdbx_description
1 polymer ?
#
loop_
_entity_poly.entity_id
_entity_poly.type
_entity_poly.pdbx_seq_one_letter_code
_entity_poly.pdbx_strand_id
1 'polypeptide(L)'
;MGTSKSVGFIILCFALAYCVDCGARIRPVAGPDIYKGQNVAKDVLAPGEKIVNVISFGAKPDGKFDSTQAFMNAWRAACKKPGQNRLLIPEGRFLVSSMYFAGPCMAPLPITVQVVGTVVATTDISEYENGEWLMFEDIDGLKLIGGGTFDGQGQHSWSDTVDCEKGTSTCVRNPSVSSSYIYIYHYLIK
;
A
#
# COMPACT_ATOMS: atom_id res chain seq x y z
N MET A 1 -52.38 -53.63 -5.68
CA MET A 1 -51.60 -52.41 -5.97
C MET A 1 -51.35 -51.71 -4.64
N GLY A 2 -50.10 -51.61 -4.19
CA GLY A 2 -49.78 -51.03 -2.90
C GLY A 2 -48.46 -51.55 -2.34
N THR A 3 -47.35 -51.20 -2.99
CA THR A 3 -46.01 -51.42 -2.44
C THR A 3 -45.72 -50.33 -1.40
N SER A 4 -45.85 -50.65 -0.12
CA SER A 4 -45.38 -49.80 0.97
C SER A 4 -43.86 -49.96 1.10
N LYS A 5 -43.11 -48.91 0.74
CA LYS A 5 -41.66 -48.84 0.98
C LYS A 5 -41.43 -47.98 2.21
N SER A 6 -41.06 -48.61 3.33
CA SER A 6 -40.40 -47.92 4.45
C SER A 6 -39.17 -47.19 3.94
N VAL A 7 -39.19 -45.86 3.98
CA VAL A 7 -38.00 -45.04 3.79
C VAL A 7 -37.67 -44.43 5.14
N GLY A 8 -36.72 -45.07 5.82
CA GLY A 8 -36.10 -44.52 7.02
C GLY A 8 -35.37 -43.23 6.66
N PHE A 9 -35.77 -42.13 7.28
CA PHE A 9 -35.05 -40.87 7.21
C PHE A 9 -33.76 -41.03 8.02
N ILE A 10 -32.68 -41.36 7.30
CA ILE A 10 -31.32 -41.32 7.81
C ILE A 10 -31.01 -39.84 8.11
N ILE A 11 -31.11 -39.47 9.39
CA ILE A 11 -30.51 -38.26 9.94
C ILE A 11 -29.00 -38.49 9.86
N LEU A 12 -28.40 -38.14 8.72
CA LEU A 12 -26.96 -38.14 8.55
C LEU A 12 -26.43 -36.92 9.30
N CYS A 13 -25.86 -37.15 10.47
CA CYS A 13 -25.04 -36.20 11.20
C CYS A 13 -23.93 -35.65 10.29
N PHE A 14 -24.16 -34.50 9.63
CA PHE A 14 -23.10 -33.67 9.05
C PHE A 14 -22.36 -32.90 10.16
N ALA A 15 -21.87 -33.64 11.16
CA ALA A 15 -21.00 -33.15 12.22
C ALA A 15 -19.63 -33.84 12.14
N LEU A 16 -19.15 -34.12 10.93
CA LEU A 16 -17.77 -34.54 10.69
C LEU A 16 -17.00 -33.38 10.07
N ALA A 17 -16.42 -32.59 10.97
CA ALA A 17 -15.06 -32.09 10.88
C ALA A 17 -14.55 -31.73 9.47
N TYR A 18 -14.97 -30.57 8.95
CA TYR A 18 -14.09 -29.77 8.09
C TYR A 18 -13.08 -29.03 8.98
N CYS A 19 -12.22 -29.78 9.66
CA CYS A 19 -10.94 -29.22 10.09
C CYS A 19 -10.10 -29.14 8.82
N VAL A 20 -10.30 -28.07 8.03
CA VAL A 20 -9.41 -27.73 6.92
C VAL A 20 -8.07 -27.40 7.55
N ASP A 21 -7.22 -28.41 7.61
CA ASP A 21 -5.81 -28.35 7.97
C ASP A 21 -5.47 -27.46 9.18
N CYS A 22 -5.58 -28.00 10.39
CA CYS A 22 -4.96 -27.40 11.58
C CYS A 22 -3.44 -27.68 11.63
N GLY A 23 -2.80 -27.88 10.47
CA GLY A 23 -1.35 -27.83 10.35
C GLY A 23 -0.89 -26.51 10.96
N ALA A 24 -0.02 -26.57 11.96
CA ALA A 24 0.53 -25.39 12.59
C ALA A 24 1.09 -24.49 11.48
N ARG A 25 0.44 -23.35 11.23
CA ARG A 25 0.97 -22.36 10.28
C ARG A 25 2.40 -22.08 10.72
N ILE A 26 3.37 -22.46 9.89
CA ILE A 26 4.75 -22.05 10.09
C ILE A 26 4.68 -20.54 10.17
N ARG A 27 5.04 -19.98 11.34
CA ARG A 27 5.10 -18.53 11.47
C ARG A 27 6.06 -18.06 10.39
N PRO A 28 5.65 -17.11 9.53
CA PRO A 28 6.60 -16.53 8.58
C PRO A 28 7.83 -16.10 9.37
N VAL A 29 9.01 -16.39 8.84
CA VAL A 29 10.27 -15.95 9.45
C VAL A 29 10.15 -14.44 9.55
N ALA A 30 10.02 -13.93 10.78
CA ALA A 30 10.05 -12.50 11.00
C ALA A 30 11.41 -12.01 10.50
N GLY A 31 11.40 -11.07 9.56
CA GLY A 31 12.62 -10.39 9.16
C GLY A 31 13.29 -9.73 10.37
N PRO A 32 14.57 -9.33 10.25
CA PRO A 32 15.25 -8.55 11.28
C PRO A 32 14.36 -7.38 11.74
N ASP A 33 14.28 -7.16 13.05
CA ASP A 33 13.52 -6.04 13.59
C ASP A 33 14.18 -4.71 13.19
N ILE A 34 13.67 -4.10 12.13
CA ILE A 34 14.16 -2.83 11.59
C ILE A 34 14.01 -1.66 12.58
N TYR A 35 13.17 -1.81 13.61
CA TYR A 35 12.93 -0.78 14.62
C TYR A 35 13.67 -1.03 15.93
N LYS A 36 14.52 -2.08 16.00
CA LYS A 36 15.41 -2.35 17.16
C LYS A 36 14.68 -2.31 18.51
N GLY A 37 13.47 -2.86 18.59
CA GLY A 37 12.65 -2.94 19.78
C GLY A 37 11.78 -1.70 20.08
N GLN A 38 11.78 -0.69 19.20
CA GLN A 38 10.96 0.52 19.38
C GLN A 38 9.51 0.28 18.94
N ASN A 39 8.54 0.61 19.80
CA ASN A 39 7.12 0.63 19.42
C ASN A 39 6.82 1.87 18.57
N VAL A 40 6.97 1.72 17.25
CA VAL A 40 6.73 2.79 16.29
C VAL A 40 5.26 2.95 15.90
N ALA A 41 4.34 2.11 16.40
CA ALA A 41 2.92 2.18 16.04
C ALA A 41 2.20 3.41 16.61
N LYS A 42 2.72 4.00 17.70
CA LYS A 42 2.15 5.21 18.29
C LYS A 42 2.61 6.45 17.51
N ASP A 43 1.66 7.30 17.10
CA ASP A 43 1.97 8.63 16.55
C ASP A 43 2.31 9.58 17.72
N VAL A 44 3.61 9.76 17.95
CA VAL A 44 4.15 10.73 18.91
C VAL A 44 5.10 11.62 18.13
N LEU A 45 4.85 12.93 18.15
CA LEU A 45 5.76 13.92 17.58
C LEU A 45 7.08 13.89 18.35
N ALA A 46 8.18 13.68 17.64
CA ALA A 46 9.51 13.77 18.24
C ALA A 46 9.85 15.25 18.55
N PRO A 47 10.66 15.52 19.60
CA PRO A 47 11.06 16.89 19.91
C PRO A 47 11.73 17.57 18.71
N GLY A 48 11.20 18.74 18.32
CA GLY A 48 11.72 19.50 17.18
C GLY A 48 11.38 18.93 15.80
N GLU A 49 10.48 17.94 15.71
CA GLU A 49 10.04 17.38 14.45
C GLU A 49 9.27 18.40 13.60
N LYS A 50 9.67 18.56 12.35
CA LYS A 50 9.05 19.46 11.39
C LYS A 50 8.07 18.71 10.49
N ILE A 51 6.89 19.30 10.31
CA ILE A 51 5.85 18.76 9.44
C ILE A 51 6.03 19.35 8.03
N VAL A 52 6.28 18.48 7.06
CA VAL A 52 6.39 18.80 5.65
C VAL A 52 5.07 18.41 4.98
N ASN A 53 4.15 19.37 4.86
CA ASN A 53 2.83 19.15 4.28
C ASN A 53 2.89 19.26 2.74
N VAL A 54 2.37 18.27 2.01
CA VAL A 54 2.32 18.27 0.54
C VAL A 54 1.60 19.49 -0.06
N ILE A 55 0.61 20.06 0.64
CA ILE A 55 -0.10 21.27 0.20
C ILE A 55 0.86 22.48 0.13
N SER A 56 1.83 22.56 1.04
CA SER A 56 2.86 23.62 1.02
C SER A 56 3.77 23.56 -0.21
N PHE A 57 3.70 22.48 -1.00
CA PHE A 57 4.43 22.27 -2.25
C PHE A 57 3.51 22.32 -3.48
N GLY A 58 2.25 22.72 -3.32
CA GLY A 58 1.29 22.91 -4.41
C GLY A 58 0.34 21.75 -4.67
N ALA A 59 0.34 20.71 -3.84
CA ALA A 59 -0.65 19.62 -3.96
C ALA A 59 -2.06 20.16 -3.70
N LYS A 60 -3.05 19.67 -4.46
CA LYS A 60 -4.45 20.09 -4.30
C LYS A 60 -5.32 18.91 -3.88
N PRO A 61 -6.13 19.05 -2.82
CA PRO A 61 -6.97 17.98 -2.28
C PRO A 61 -8.29 17.78 -3.06
N ASP A 62 -8.29 17.94 -4.40
CA ASP A 62 -9.50 17.92 -5.24
C ASP A 62 -9.72 16.61 -6.02
N GLY A 63 -8.77 15.68 -5.97
CA GLY A 63 -8.78 14.41 -6.69
C GLY A 63 -8.67 14.53 -8.21
N LYS A 64 -8.29 15.71 -8.73
CA LYS A 64 -8.26 16.01 -10.17
C LYS A 64 -6.96 16.63 -10.62
N PHE A 65 -6.40 17.53 -9.82
CA PHE A 65 -5.13 18.16 -10.11
C PHE A 65 -3.99 17.18 -9.85
N ASP A 66 -3.15 16.98 -10.86
CA ASP A 66 -1.94 16.19 -10.73
C ASP A 66 -1.01 16.80 -9.68
N SER A 67 -0.91 16.10 -8.55
CA SER A 67 -0.12 16.50 -7.38
C SER A 67 1.23 15.78 -7.31
N THR A 68 1.61 15.00 -8.33
CA THR A 68 2.80 14.14 -8.34
C THR A 68 4.08 14.91 -8.04
N GLN A 69 4.29 16.03 -8.73
CA GLN A 69 5.48 16.86 -8.52
C GLN A 69 5.51 17.50 -7.11
N ALA A 70 4.35 17.88 -6.57
CA ALA A 70 4.25 18.42 -5.22
C ALA A 70 4.61 17.37 -4.17
N PHE A 71 4.14 16.13 -4.34
CA PHE A 71 4.49 14.99 -3.49
C PHE A 71 5.99 14.70 -3.53
N MET A 72 6.60 14.60 -4.71
CA MET A 72 8.04 14.37 -4.84
C MET A 72 8.89 15.50 -4.24
N ASN A 73 8.45 16.75 -4.40
CA ASN A 73 9.13 17.91 -3.81
C ASN A 73 9.03 17.92 -2.27
N ALA A 74 7.84 17.61 -1.74
CA ALA A 74 7.62 17.50 -0.31
C ALA A 74 8.44 16.35 0.29
N TRP A 75 8.47 15.18 -0.38
CA TRP A 75 9.32 14.05 0.03
C TRP A 75 10.80 14.45 0.06
N ARG A 76 11.31 15.10 -0.99
CA ARG A 76 12.70 15.58 -1.03
C ARG A 76 12.99 16.53 0.13
N ALA A 77 12.05 17.42 0.47
CA ALA A 77 12.21 18.34 1.59
C ALA A 77 12.19 17.63 2.96
N ALA A 78 11.43 16.55 3.14
CA ALA A 78 11.42 15.76 4.36
C ALA A 78 12.67 14.86 4.47
N CYS A 79 13.05 14.19 3.38
CA CYS A 79 14.09 13.17 3.37
C CYS A 79 15.51 13.74 3.24
N LYS A 80 15.73 14.76 2.39
CA LYS A 80 17.08 15.27 2.05
C LYS A 80 17.49 16.51 2.85
N LYS A 81 16.71 16.92 3.85
CA LYS A 81 17.10 17.99 4.78
C LYS A 81 17.49 17.41 6.14
N PRO A 82 18.53 17.95 6.79
CA PRO A 82 18.88 17.53 8.14
C PRO A 82 17.80 17.92 9.14
N GLY A 83 17.72 17.17 10.24
CA GLY A 83 16.72 17.33 11.29
C GLY A 83 15.57 16.34 11.18
N GLN A 84 14.80 16.23 12.25
CA GLN A 84 13.66 15.32 12.30
C GLN A 84 12.50 15.91 11.48
N ASN A 85 12.11 15.22 10.41
CA ASN A 85 11.04 15.67 9.53
C ASN A 85 10.04 14.53 9.31
N ARG A 86 8.76 14.89 9.15
CA ARG A 86 7.72 14.00 8.65
C ARG A 86 7.09 14.54 7.38
N LEU A 87 6.78 13.67 6.44
CA LEU A 87 5.90 13.99 5.33
C LEU A 87 4.44 13.84 5.79
N LEU A 88 3.63 14.87 5.60
CA LEU A 88 2.19 14.84 5.89
C LEU A 88 1.39 14.93 4.59
N ILE A 89 0.55 13.91 4.38
CA ILE A 89 -0.53 13.91 3.40
C ILE A 89 -1.83 14.16 4.18
N PRO A 90 -2.35 15.40 4.20
CA PRO A 90 -3.50 15.76 5.01
C PRO A 90 -4.79 15.17 4.42
N GLU A 91 -5.93 15.46 5.06
CA GLU A 91 -7.25 15.10 4.53
C GLU A 91 -7.49 15.71 3.14
N GLY A 92 -8.16 14.95 2.28
CA GLY A 92 -8.38 15.29 0.87
C GLY A 92 -8.12 14.12 -0.07
N ARG A 93 -8.44 14.29 -1.35
CA ARG A 93 -8.08 13.34 -2.41
C ARG A 93 -6.99 13.96 -3.28
N PHE A 94 -5.89 13.25 -3.50
CA PHE A 94 -4.75 13.75 -4.27
C PHE A 94 -4.50 12.80 -5.43
N LEU A 95 -4.73 13.27 -6.66
CA LEU A 95 -4.39 12.54 -7.87
C LEU A 95 -2.87 12.57 -8.05
N VAL A 96 -2.25 11.40 -8.23
CA VAL A 96 -0.83 11.27 -8.55
C VAL A 96 -0.62 10.18 -9.59
N SER A 97 0.31 10.42 -10.51
CA SER A 97 0.84 9.46 -11.47
C SER A 97 2.01 8.68 -10.86
N SER A 98 2.81 8.02 -11.70
CA SER A 98 4.00 7.28 -11.27
C SER A 98 4.96 8.18 -10.47
N MET A 99 5.31 7.75 -9.25
CA MET A 99 6.28 8.45 -8.42
C MET A 99 7.04 7.51 -7.47
N TYR A 100 8.19 7.99 -7.03
CA TYR A 100 9.04 7.30 -6.07
C TYR A 100 9.47 8.22 -4.94
N PHE A 101 9.37 7.70 -3.72
CA PHE A 101 9.95 8.26 -2.52
C PHE A 101 11.30 7.58 -2.28
N ALA A 102 12.34 8.17 -2.88
CA ALA A 102 13.70 7.62 -2.80
C ALA A 102 14.53 8.20 -1.64
N GLY A 103 15.27 7.32 -0.98
CA GLY A 103 16.37 7.63 -0.09
C GLY A 103 17.72 7.80 -0.83
N PRO A 104 18.86 7.65 -0.14
CA PRO A 104 18.99 7.61 1.31
C PRO A 104 18.55 8.95 1.93
N CYS A 105 17.93 8.91 3.12
CA CYS A 105 17.52 10.12 3.82
C CYS A 105 18.62 10.65 4.74
N MET A 106 18.70 11.98 4.85
CA MET A 106 19.57 12.70 5.78
C MET A 106 18.89 12.93 7.12
N ALA A 107 17.57 12.78 7.18
CA ALA A 107 16.80 12.83 8.43
C ALA A 107 17.20 11.65 9.35
N PRO A 108 17.22 11.85 10.69
CA PRO A 108 17.38 10.75 11.62
C PRO A 108 16.31 9.68 11.41
N LEU A 109 16.70 8.42 11.62
CA LEU A 109 15.81 7.28 11.45
C LEU A 109 14.87 7.12 12.67
N PRO A 110 13.62 6.67 12.48
CA PRO A 110 12.95 6.42 11.19
C PRO A 110 12.37 7.70 10.58
N ILE A 111 12.30 7.76 9.24
CA ILE A 111 11.56 8.82 8.55
C ILE A 111 10.06 8.50 8.56
N THR A 112 9.24 9.48 8.94
CA THR A 112 7.79 9.28 9.09
C THR A 112 7.03 9.83 7.88
N VAL A 113 6.13 9.01 7.33
CA VAL A 113 5.10 9.42 6.37
C VAL A 113 3.74 9.24 7.04
N GLN A 114 3.04 10.35 7.25
CA GLN A 114 1.72 10.38 7.86
C GLN A 114 0.66 10.62 6.78
N VAL A 115 -0.23 9.63 6.60
CA VAL A 115 -1.28 9.65 5.60
C VAL A 115 -2.64 9.76 6.28
N VAL A 116 -3.31 10.89 6.08
CA VAL A 116 -4.65 11.16 6.59
C VAL A 116 -5.69 11.09 5.47
N GLY A 117 -5.37 11.65 4.29
CA GLY A 117 -6.26 11.65 3.12
C GLY A 117 -6.12 10.41 2.24
N THR A 118 -6.59 10.54 1.00
CA THR A 118 -6.51 9.52 -0.04
C THR A 118 -5.54 9.96 -1.14
N VAL A 119 -4.53 9.14 -1.41
CA VAL A 119 -3.69 9.24 -2.59
C VAL A 119 -4.31 8.36 -3.67
N VAL A 120 -4.61 8.92 -4.83
CA VAL A 120 -5.38 8.26 -5.89
C VAL A 120 -4.49 8.15 -7.13
N ALA A 121 -4.42 6.96 -7.72
CA ALA A 121 -3.64 6.72 -8.93
C ALA A 121 -4.32 7.31 -10.16
N THR A 122 -3.55 7.80 -11.12
CA THR A 122 -4.07 8.12 -12.46
C THR A 122 -4.62 6.86 -13.14
N THR A 123 -5.69 6.99 -13.93
CA THR A 123 -6.19 5.87 -14.75
C THR A 123 -5.55 5.86 -16.14
N ASP A 124 -4.74 6.85 -16.48
CA ASP A 124 -4.02 6.90 -17.75
C ASP A 124 -2.78 5.99 -17.69
N ILE A 125 -2.83 4.85 -18.38
CA ILE A 125 -1.74 3.86 -18.40
C ILE A 125 -0.45 4.46 -19.00
N SER A 126 -0.55 5.46 -19.86
CA SER A 126 0.62 6.10 -20.47
C SER A 126 1.47 6.89 -19.46
N GLU A 127 0.92 7.22 -18.29
CA GLU A 127 1.62 7.89 -17.20
C GLU A 127 2.43 6.93 -16.30
N TYR A 128 2.47 5.63 -16.64
CA TYR A 128 3.25 4.61 -15.93
C TYR A 128 4.44 4.14 -16.76
N GLU A 129 5.55 4.86 -16.67
CA GLU A 129 6.76 4.61 -17.48
C GLU A 129 7.36 3.21 -17.26
N ASN A 130 7.40 2.74 -16.01
CA ASN A 130 8.05 1.47 -15.63
C ASN A 130 7.05 0.43 -15.08
N GLY A 131 5.75 0.75 -15.11
CA GLY A 131 4.70 -0.14 -14.61
C GLY A 131 4.59 -0.16 -13.07
N GLU A 132 5.18 0.79 -12.36
CA GLU A 132 4.93 1.03 -10.93
C GLU A 132 4.21 2.35 -10.72
N TRP A 133 3.32 2.39 -9.73
CA TRP A 133 2.59 3.61 -9.36
C TRP A 133 3.31 4.43 -8.27
N LEU A 134 3.60 3.79 -7.14
CA LEU A 134 4.20 4.44 -5.99
C LEU A 134 5.20 3.49 -5.35
N MET A 135 6.46 3.94 -5.28
CA MET A 135 7.54 3.18 -4.67
C MET A 135 8.20 3.91 -3.51
N PHE A 136 8.59 3.16 -2.48
CA PHE A 136 9.52 3.61 -1.46
C PHE A 136 10.83 2.86 -1.70
N GLU A 137 11.90 3.58 -2.02
CA GLU A 137 13.15 2.99 -2.51
C GLU A 137 14.36 3.49 -1.70
N ASP A 138 15.28 2.60 -1.36
CA ASP A 138 16.54 2.91 -0.66
C ASP A 138 16.35 3.73 0.63
N ILE A 139 15.28 3.46 1.37
CA ILE A 139 14.99 4.08 2.66
C ILE A 139 15.40 3.13 3.78
N ASP A 140 16.36 3.55 4.59
CA ASP A 140 16.61 2.93 5.89
C ASP A 140 15.58 3.46 6.90
N GLY A 141 14.78 2.57 7.50
CA GLY A 141 13.75 2.94 8.49
C GLY A 141 12.63 3.86 7.98
N LEU A 142 11.61 3.28 7.34
CA LEU A 142 10.36 3.97 6.98
C LEU A 142 9.26 3.71 8.01
N LYS A 143 8.65 4.76 8.55
CA LYS A 143 7.45 4.68 9.41
C LYS A 143 6.25 5.25 8.66
N LEU A 144 5.37 4.39 8.17
CA LEU A 144 4.09 4.78 7.55
C LEU A 144 2.98 4.72 8.60
N ILE A 145 2.31 5.85 8.86
CA ILE A 145 1.26 5.98 9.88
C ILE A 145 0.05 6.76 9.37
N GLY A 146 -1.01 6.76 10.16
CA GLY A 146 -2.27 7.43 9.86
C GLY A 146 -3.35 6.44 9.45
N GLY A 147 -4.53 6.98 9.09
CA GLY A 147 -5.70 6.19 8.70
C GLY A 147 -6.14 6.42 7.25
N GLY A 148 -5.31 7.08 6.45
CA GLY A 148 -5.58 7.38 5.05
C GLY A 148 -5.49 6.17 4.12
N THR A 149 -5.56 6.43 2.82
CA THR A 149 -5.71 5.38 1.80
C THR A 149 -4.82 5.64 0.59
N PHE A 150 -4.25 4.58 0.03
CA PHE A 150 -3.65 4.57 -1.30
C PHE A 150 -4.60 3.82 -2.24
N ASP A 151 -5.34 4.56 -3.05
CA ASP A 151 -6.34 4.08 -4.00
C ASP A 151 -5.71 3.91 -5.39
N GLY A 152 -5.31 2.69 -5.72
CA GLY A 152 -4.59 2.36 -6.95
C GLY A 152 -5.45 2.35 -8.23
N GLN A 153 -6.77 2.53 -8.13
CA GLN A 153 -7.72 2.53 -9.26
C GLN A 153 -7.59 1.37 -10.28
N GLY A 154 -7.04 0.22 -9.88
CA GLY A 154 -6.61 -0.85 -10.79
C GLY A 154 -7.70 -1.45 -11.68
N GLN A 155 -8.99 -1.33 -11.32
CA GLN A 155 -10.11 -1.80 -12.15
C GLN A 155 -10.11 -1.16 -13.54
N HIS A 156 -9.69 0.11 -13.68
CA HIS A 156 -9.66 0.81 -14.96
C HIS A 156 -8.60 0.23 -15.90
N SER A 157 -7.52 -0.32 -15.36
CA SER A 157 -6.43 -0.90 -16.14
C SER A 157 -6.74 -2.31 -16.64
N TRP A 158 -7.71 -3.03 -16.05
CA TRP A 158 -7.98 -4.43 -16.38
C TRP A 158 -8.54 -4.64 -17.80
N SER A 159 -9.21 -3.64 -18.39
CA SER A 159 -9.70 -3.74 -19.78
C SER A 159 -8.58 -3.67 -20.82
N ASP A 160 -7.47 -3.05 -20.45
CA ASP A 160 -6.40 -2.69 -21.38
C ASP A 160 -5.21 -3.67 -21.29
N THR A 161 -5.29 -4.66 -20.38
CA THR A 161 -4.26 -5.68 -20.20
C THR A 161 -4.46 -6.87 -21.11
N VAL A 162 -3.39 -7.29 -21.78
CA VAL A 162 -3.30 -8.57 -22.48
C VAL A 162 -2.80 -9.64 -21.49
N ASP A 163 -3.39 -10.83 -21.52
CA ASP A 163 -2.88 -11.98 -20.77
C ASP A 163 -1.47 -12.35 -21.29
N CYS A 164 -0.46 -11.88 -20.55
CA CYS A 164 0.93 -12.06 -20.93
C CYS A 164 1.43 -13.50 -20.77
N GLU A 165 0.65 -14.40 -20.15
CA GLU A 165 0.97 -15.82 -20.07
C GLU A 165 0.57 -16.57 -21.35
N LYS A 166 -0.23 -15.94 -22.24
CA LYS A 166 -0.69 -16.51 -23.52
C LYS A 166 0.17 -16.16 -24.74
N GLY A 167 1.28 -15.44 -24.55
CA GLY A 167 2.48 -15.54 -25.40
C GLY A 167 2.40 -15.11 -26.87
N THR A 168 1.67 -14.05 -27.27
CA THR A 168 1.62 -13.66 -28.70
C THR A 168 1.73 -12.17 -29.09
N SER A 169 2.09 -11.23 -28.20
CA SER A 169 2.52 -9.87 -28.60
C SER A 169 3.09 -9.06 -27.42
N THR A 170 3.55 -7.82 -27.69
CA THR A 170 4.02 -6.83 -26.69
C THR A 170 3.08 -6.77 -25.48
N CYS A 171 3.52 -7.36 -24.38
CA CYS A 171 2.79 -7.45 -23.12
C CYS A 171 2.74 -6.08 -22.43
N VAL A 172 1.55 -5.50 -22.31
CA VAL A 172 1.29 -4.34 -21.44
C VAL A 172 0.91 -4.88 -20.07
N ARG A 173 1.80 -4.71 -19.09
CA ARG A 173 1.56 -5.13 -17.71
C ARG A 173 0.74 -4.07 -16.96
N ASN A 174 -0.13 -4.53 -16.07
CA ASN A 174 -0.86 -3.62 -15.18
C ASN A 174 0.14 -2.85 -14.31
N PRO A 175 -0.06 -1.54 -14.07
CA PRO A 175 0.63 -0.84 -13.02
C PRO A 175 0.55 -1.59 -11.70
N SER A 176 1.72 -1.95 -11.17
CA SER A 176 1.88 -2.68 -9.93
C SER A 176 1.58 -1.71 -8.78
N VAL A 177 0.54 -2.02 -8.00
CA VAL A 177 0.47 -1.53 -6.61
C VAL A 177 1.46 -2.38 -5.79
N SER A 178 2.73 -1.98 -5.82
CA SER A 178 3.86 -2.64 -5.13
C SER A 178 4.25 -4.01 -5.72
N SER A 179 5.40 -4.05 -6.38
CA SER A 179 6.21 -5.27 -6.43
C SER A 179 7.53 -5.04 -5.70
N SER A 180 7.65 -5.71 -4.56
CA SER A 180 8.87 -6.05 -3.81
C SER A 180 9.24 -5.15 -2.62
N TYR A 181 9.06 -5.73 -1.42
CA TYR A 181 9.60 -5.35 -0.10
C TYR A 181 9.04 -4.14 0.65
N ILE A 182 7.71 -3.98 0.68
CA ILE A 182 7.08 -3.42 1.89
C ILE A 182 6.30 -4.54 2.55
N TYR A 183 6.85 -5.11 3.62
CA TYR A 183 6.04 -5.88 4.57
C TYR A 183 5.10 -4.90 5.28
N ILE A 184 4.00 -4.51 4.63
CA ILE A 184 2.85 -3.91 5.32
C ILE A 184 2.23 -5.05 6.12
N TYR A 185 2.81 -5.37 7.28
CA TYR A 185 2.16 -6.22 8.26
C TYR A 185 0.86 -5.53 8.66
N HIS A 186 -0.25 -6.09 8.17
CA HIS A 186 -1.61 -5.89 8.67
C HIS A 186 -1.96 -4.45 9.07
N TYR A 187 -2.55 -3.68 8.16
CA TYR A 187 -3.86 -3.05 8.41
C TYR A 187 -4.44 -2.63 7.07
N LEU A 188 -5.43 -3.41 6.62
CA LEU A 188 -6.51 -3.06 5.69
C LEU A 188 -6.24 -1.85 4.77
N ILE A 189 -5.71 -2.13 3.58
CA ILE A 189 -6.18 -1.40 2.40
C ILE A 189 -7.65 -1.82 2.25
N LYS A 190 -8.57 -0.94 2.63
CA LYS A 190 -9.99 -1.07 2.25
C LYS A 190 -10.16 -0.58 0.83
#